data_AF-A0A661VMT4-F1
#
_entry.id   AF-A0A661VMT4-F1
#
_cell.length_a   1.000
_cell.length_b   1.000
_cell.length_c   1.000
_cell.angle_alpha   90.00
_cell.angle_beta   90.00
_cell.angle_gamma   90.00
#
_symmetry.space_group_name_H-M   'P 1'
#
loop_
_entity.id
_entity.type
_entity.pdbx_description
1 polymer ?
#
loop_
_entity_poly.entity_id
_entity_poly.type
_entity_poly.pdbx_seq_one_letter_code
_entity_poly.pdbx_strand_id
1 'polypeptide(L)'
;MLFACCGCFKKIYKIHTYYYNMNSNIFTTKIWFLYALIALFLHVFMELIFKKVSRDVKAEIILFYVFLFGTIILGLYFLFSKTNIVIDKTLIVLLLIATLFSVIANTFSIRGLALASNPAYPLAVTKASVLIVAILSVFIFKSEISITKFFAIIRILLGIFLIGL
;
A
#
# COMPACT_ATOMS: atom_id res chain seq x y z
N MET A 1 -26.50 28.37 25.63
CA MET A 1 -26.06 27.54 26.78
C MET A 1 -25.19 26.43 26.20
N LEU A 2 -23.91 26.24 26.51
CA LEU A 2 -23.04 26.75 27.56
C LEU A 2 -21.61 26.58 27.03
N PHE A 3 -20.78 27.60 27.19
CA PHE A 3 -19.32 27.49 27.10
C PHE A 3 -18.84 26.50 28.17
N ALA A 4 -18.15 25.44 27.78
CA ALA A 4 -17.24 24.71 28.66
C ALA A 4 -16.25 23.87 27.84
N CYS A 5 -14.97 23.88 28.25
CA CYS A 5 -13.88 23.02 27.82
C CYS A 5 -13.03 23.39 26.59
N CYS A 6 -12.69 24.68 26.43
CA CYS A 6 -11.55 25.10 25.61
C CYS A 6 -10.17 24.66 26.20
N GLY A 7 -10.10 24.23 27.46
CA GLY A 7 -8.88 23.76 28.12
C GLY A 7 -8.54 22.26 27.96
N CYS A 8 -9.50 21.40 27.58
CA CYS A 8 -9.27 19.95 27.46
C CYS A 8 -8.62 19.57 26.11
N PHE A 9 -8.83 20.40 25.07
CA PHE A 9 -8.35 20.14 23.72
C PHE A 9 -6.83 20.22 23.55
N LYS A 10 -6.15 21.12 24.29
CA LYS A 10 -4.68 21.17 24.31
C LYS A 10 -4.06 19.90 24.91
N LYS A 11 -4.77 19.22 25.82
CA LYS A 11 -4.29 17.97 26.42
C LYS A 11 -4.42 16.80 25.43
N ILE A 12 -5.47 16.78 24.61
CA ILE A 12 -5.70 15.72 23.60
C ILE A 12 -4.75 15.85 22.41
N TYR A 13 -4.44 17.08 21.95
CA TYR A 13 -3.44 17.27 20.89
C TYR A 13 -2.03 16.80 21.34
N LYS A 14 -1.74 16.97 22.64
CA LYS A 14 -0.53 16.46 23.28
C LYS A 14 -0.55 14.92 23.47
N ILE A 15 -1.72 14.30 23.53
CA ILE A 15 -1.88 12.83 23.63
C ILE A 15 -1.68 12.16 22.26
N HIS A 16 -2.14 12.76 21.16
CA HIS A 16 -1.89 12.23 19.81
C HIS A 16 -0.43 12.37 19.35
N THR A 17 0.28 13.41 19.80
CA THR A 17 1.74 13.51 19.64
C THR A 17 2.51 12.59 20.60
N TYR A 18 1.89 12.11 21.69
CA TYR A 18 2.51 11.18 22.64
C TYR A 18 2.66 9.76 22.08
N TYR A 19 1.72 9.28 21.24
CA TYR A 19 1.82 7.96 20.61
C TYR A 19 2.94 7.84 19.58
N TYR A 20 3.38 8.96 19.00
CA TYR A 20 4.53 8.98 18.09
C TYR A 20 5.87 9.18 18.82
N ASN A 21 5.86 9.54 20.12
CA ASN A 21 7.06 10.08 20.77
C ASN A 21 7.42 9.47 22.14
N MET A 22 6.81 8.39 22.62
CA MET A 22 7.24 7.76 23.89
C MET A 22 6.87 6.27 24.03
N ASN A 23 7.52 5.40 23.25
CA ASN A 23 8.15 4.15 23.72
C ASN A 23 8.65 3.33 22.52
N SER A 24 9.94 3.46 22.25
CA SER A 24 10.74 2.66 21.32
C SER A 24 10.92 1.23 21.84
N ASN A 25 9.84 0.46 21.90
CA ASN A 25 9.90 -0.97 22.20
C ASN A 25 10.05 -1.75 20.89
N ILE A 26 11.01 -2.68 20.88
CA ILE A 26 11.37 -3.60 19.78
C ILE A 26 10.16 -4.32 19.12
N PHE A 27 9.01 -4.33 19.78
CA PHE A 27 7.75 -4.84 19.25
C PHE A 27 7.15 -3.98 18.12
N THR A 28 7.21 -2.65 18.21
CA THR A 28 6.68 -1.75 17.16
C THR A 28 7.54 -1.80 15.89
N THR A 29 8.83 -2.07 16.02
CA THR A 29 9.74 -2.25 14.87
C THR A 29 9.61 -3.60 14.18
N LYS A 30 8.85 -4.56 14.72
CA LYS A 30 8.59 -5.85 14.06
C LYS A 30 7.17 -5.99 13.50
N ILE A 31 6.21 -5.20 13.98
CA ILE A 31 4.79 -5.34 13.57
C ILE A 31 4.54 -4.94 12.11
N TRP A 32 5.29 -3.97 11.56
CA TRP A 32 5.18 -3.61 10.15
C TRP A 32 5.56 -4.77 9.22
N PHE A 33 6.50 -5.62 9.65
CA PHE A 33 6.90 -6.81 8.89
C PHE A 33 5.79 -7.86 8.90
N LEU A 34 5.08 -8.01 10.02
CA LEU A 34 3.91 -8.88 10.09
C LEU A 34 2.78 -8.38 9.16
N TYR A 35 2.50 -7.07 9.14
CA TYR A 35 1.54 -6.50 8.19
C TYR A 35 1.97 -6.74 6.74
N ALA A 36 3.25 -6.61 6.41
CA ALA A 36 3.77 -6.91 5.08
C ALA A 36 3.61 -8.39 4.70
N LEU A 37 3.81 -9.32 5.65
CA LEU A 37 3.60 -10.75 5.43
C LEU A 37 2.12 -11.07 5.19
N ILE A 38 1.21 -10.54 6.00
CA ILE A 38 -0.23 -10.74 5.82
C ILE A 38 -0.65 -10.17 4.45
N ALA A 39 -0.18 -8.96 4.12
CA ALA A 39 -0.44 -8.33 2.83
C ALA A 39 0.08 -9.19 1.66
N LEU A 40 1.27 -9.80 1.78
CA LEU A 40 1.80 -10.71 0.78
C LEU A 40 0.82 -11.84 0.46
N PHE A 41 0.34 -12.56 1.48
CA PHE A 41 -0.59 -13.67 1.25
C PHE A 41 -1.90 -13.20 0.62
N LEU A 42 -2.51 -12.14 1.14
CA LEU A 42 -3.76 -11.59 0.60
C LEU A 42 -3.58 -11.12 -0.85
N HIS A 43 -2.45 -10.51 -1.17
CA HIS A 43 -2.16 -10.03 -2.51
C HIS A 43 -1.99 -11.19 -3.50
N VAL A 44 -1.35 -12.29 -3.09
CA VAL A 44 -1.24 -13.51 -3.91
C VAL A 44 -2.63 -14.08 -4.23
N PHE A 45 -3.51 -14.20 -3.24
CA PHE A 45 -4.88 -14.69 -3.49
C PHE A 45 -5.66 -13.76 -4.42
N MET A 46 -5.56 -12.45 -4.20
CA MET A 46 -6.19 -11.44 -5.06
C MET A 46 -5.70 -11.57 -6.51
N GLU A 47 -4.39 -11.71 -6.73
CA GLU A 47 -3.82 -11.87 -8.08
C GLU A 47 -4.30 -13.17 -8.74
N LEU A 48 -4.36 -14.29 -8.02
CA LEU A 48 -4.91 -15.55 -8.58
C LEU A 48 -6.38 -15.41 -9.00
N ILE A 49 -7.18 -14.72 -8.18
CA ILE A 49 -8.58 -14.40 -8.52
C ILE A 49 -8.62 -13.49 -9.76
N PHE A 50 -7.79 -12.46 -9.85
CA PHE A 50 -7.71 -11.60 -11.03
C PHE A 50 -7.34 -12.39 -12.28
N LYS A 51 -6.38 -13.31 -12.22
CA LYS A 51 -6.04 -14.20 -13.35
C LYS A 51 -7.22 -15.05 -13.80
N LYS A 52 -8.02 -15.54 -12.85
CA LYS A 52 -9.20 -16.36 -13.15
C LYS A 52 -10.30 -15.53 -13.82
N VAL A 53 -10.62 -14.36 -13.25
CA VAL A 53 -11.70 -13.48 -13.73
C VAL A 53 -11.34 -12.78 -15.05
N SER A 54 -10.06 -12.48 -15.28
CA SER A 54 -9.61 -11.78 -16.49
C SER A 54 -9.69 -12.60 -17.77
N ARG A 55 -10.08 -13.88 -17.69
CA ARG A 55 -10.40 -14.71 -18.86
C ARG A 55 -11.68 -14.27 -19.55
N ASP A 56 -12.64 -13.83 -18.75
CA ASP A 56 -14.01 -13.55 -19.20
C ASP A 56 -14.37 -12.07 -19.10
N VAL A 57 -13.64 -11.31 -18.27
CA VAL A 57 -13.96 -9.92 -17.93
C VAL A 57 -12.77 -9.00 -18.21
N LYS A 58 -13.05 -7.85 -18.82
CA LYS A 58 -12.04 -6.81 -19.08
C LYS A 58 -11.48 -6.22 -17.78
N ALA A 59 -10.19 -5.86 -17.78
CA ALA A 59 -9.48 -5.35 -16.61
C ALA A 59 -10.14 -4.13 -15.97
N GLU A 60 -10.72 -3.24 -16.77
CA GLU A 60 -11.37 -2.01 -16.31
C GLU A 60 -12.63 -2.32 -15.49
N ILE A 61 -13.39 -3.33 -15.91
CA ILE A 61 -14.60 -3.76 -15.21
C ILE A 61 -14.23 -4.41 -13.88
N ILE A 62 -13.19 -5.27 -13.88
CA ILE A 62 -12.67 -5.88 -12.65
C ILE A 62 -12.26 -4.78 -11.65
N LEU A 63 -11.51 -3.78 -12.11
CA LEU A 63 -11.04 -2.69 -11.25
C LEU A 63 -12.16 -1.81 -10.74
N PHE A 64 -13.14 -1.49 -11.58
CA PHE A 64 -14.32 -0.74 -11.15
C PHE A 64 -14.99 -1.42 -9.95
N TYR A 65 -15.26 -2.72 -10.04
CA TYR A 65 -15.88 -3.46 -8.93
C TYR A 65 -14.97 -3.59 -7.71
N VAL A 66 -13.66 -3.82 -7.89
CA VAL A 66 -12.70 -3.88 -6.78
C VAL A 66 -12.66 -2.56 -6.01
N PHE A 67 -12.56 -1.42 -6.70
CA PHE A 67 -12.57 -0.12 -6.06
C PHE A 67 -13.93 0.24 -5.45
N LEU A 68 -15.04 -0.13 -6.11
CA LEU A 68 -16.38 0.09 -5.59
C LEU A 68 -16.60 -0.68 -4.27
N PHE A 69 -16.35 -1.98 -4.26
CA PHE A 69 -16.53 -2.80 -3.06
C PHE A 69 -15.54 -2.43 -1.96
N GLY A 70 -14.27 -2.13 -2.31
CA GLY A 70 -13.28 -1.64 -1.36
C GLY A 70 -13.72 -0.32 -0.70
N THR A 71 -14.26 0.61 -1.47
CA THR A 71 -14.79 1.88 -0.96
C THR A 71 -15.98 1.66 -0.03
N ILE A 72 -16.90 0.75 -0.36
CA ILE A 72 -18.05 0.42 0.50
C ILE A 72 -17.58 -0.18 1.83
N ILE A 73 -16.68 -1.17 1.80
CA ILE A 73 -16.18 -1.85 3.00
C ILE A 73 -15.44 -0.86 3.91
N LEU A 74 -14.56 -0.03 3.34
CA LEU A 74 -13.84 1.00 4.09
C LEU A 74 -14.77 2.10 4.60
N GLY A 75 -15.76 2.51 3.80
CA GLY A 75 -16.78 3.48 4.20
C GLY A 75 -17.56 3.00 5.42
N LEU A 76 -18.01 1.74 5.41
CA LEU A 76 -18.66 1.12 6.57
C LEU A 76 -17.73 1.12 7.79
N TYR A 77 -16.47 0.73 7.63
CA TYR A 77 -15.48 0.79 8.70
C TYR A 77 -15.41 2.20 9.32
N PHE A 78 -15.28 3.26 8.51
CA PHE A 78 -15.22 4.63 9.01
C PHE A 78 -16.49 5.07 9.73
N LEU A 79 -17.67 4.66 9.25
CA LEU A 79 -18.94 4.96 9.92
C LEU A 79 -18.99 4.36 11.34
N PHE A 80 -18.43 3.17 11.54
CA PHE A 80 -18.41 2.50 12.84
C PHE A 80 -17.24 2.94 13.73
N SER A 81 -16.11 3.33 13.15
CA SER A 81 -14.90 3.70 13.89
C SER A 81 -14.95 5.08 14.55
N LYS A 82 -15.96 5.91 14.28
CA LYS A 82 -16.13 7.27 14.85
C LYS A 82 -14.86 8.14 14.71
N THR A 83 -14.08 7.91 13.66
CA THR A 83 -12.84 8.65 13.40
C THR A 83 -13.17 10.03 12.85
N ASN A 84 -12.63 11.08 13.45
CA ASN A 84 -12.70 12.43 12.87
C ASN A 84 -11.75 12.50 11.67
N ILE A 85 -12.33 12.57 10.46
CA ILE A 85 -11.56 12.70 9.22
C ILE A 85 -11.29 14.18 9.00
N VAL A 86 -10.07 14.61 9.32
CA VAL A 86 -9.57 15.94 8.97
C VAL A 86 -8.37 15.73 8.06
N ILE A 87 -8.54 16.04 6.77
CA ILE A 87 -7.50 15.89 5.76
C ILE A 87 -7.19 17.27 5.18
N ASP A 88 -5.91 17.63 5.15
CA ASP A 88 -5.45 18.86 4.52
C ASP A 88 -5.64 18.82 2.99
N LYS A 89 -5.89 19.98 2.37
CA LYS A 89 -6.11 20.08 0.92
C LYS A 89 -4.92 19.54 0.12
N THR A 90 -3.69 19.73 0.60
CA THR A 90 -2.49 19.22 -0.06
C THR A 90 -2.49 17.69 -0.08
N LEU A 91 -2.90 17.06 1.02
CA LEU A 91 -3.00 15.60 1.12
C LEU A 91 -4.09 15.06 0.20
N ILE A 92 -5.20 15.77 0.02
CA ILE A 92 -6.24 15.39 -0.95
C ILE A 92 -5.67 15.35 -2.37
N VAL A 93 -4.89 16.37 -2.77
CA VAL A 93 -4.25 16.39 -4.09
C VAL A 93 -3.29 15.21 -4.27
N LEU A 94 -2.46 14.91 -3.27
CA LEU A 94 -1.56 13.76 -3.31
C LEU A 94 -2.32 12.42 -3.40
N LEU A 95 -3.44 12.28 -2.69
CA LEU A 95 -4.29 11.09 -2.75
C LEU A 95 -4.95 10.93 -4.12
N LEU A 96 -5.37 12.03 -4.77
CA LEU A 96 -5.90 12.00 -6.13
C LEU A 96 -4.84 11.54 -7.14
N ILE A 97 -3.62 12.06 -7.03
CA ILE A 97 -2.48 11.63 -7.85
C ILE A 97 -2.19 10.14 -7.62
N ALA A 98 -2.13 9.70 -6.37
CA ALA A 98 -1.93 8.29 -6.03
C ALA A 98 -3.04 7.38 -6.59
N THR A 99 -4.29 7.86 -6.59
CA THR A 99 -5.43 7.13 -7.16
C THR A 99 -5.30 7.00 -8.67
N LEU A 100 -4.89 8.06 -9.37
CA LEU A 100 -4.66 8.02 -10.81
C LEU A 100 -3.59 6.97 -11.17
N PHE A 101 -2.44 7.02 -10.50
CA PHE A 101 -1.38 6.02 -10.71
C PHE A 101 -1.84 4.60 -10.34
N SER A 102 -2.63 4.44 -9.28
CA SER A 102 -3.18 3.15 -8.86
C SER A 102 -4.08 2.55 -9.94
N VAL A 103 -5.00 3.32 -10.51
CA VAL A 103 -5.90 2.84 -11.58
C VAL A 103 -5.09 2.41 -12.80
N ILE A 104 -4.13 3.22 -13.25
CA ILE A 104 -3.28 2.92 -14.40
C ILE A 104 -2.46 1.65 -14.14
N ALA A 105 -1.71 1.62 -13.03
CA ALA A 105 -0.82 0.51 -12.70
C ALA A 105 -1.58 -0.82 -12.55
N ASN A 106 -2.72 -0.81 -11.86
CA ASN A 106 -3.53 -2.02 -11.69
C ASN A 106 -4.16 -2.47 -13.01
N THR A 107 -4.55 -1.55 -13.91
CA THR A 107 -5.10 -1.91 -15.23
C THR A 107 -4.07 -2.67 -16.05
N PHE A 108 -2.84 -2.14 -16.14
CA PHE A 108 -1.76 -2.81 -16.85
C PHE A 108 -1.32 -4.11 -16.16
N SER A 109 -1.35 -4.17 -14.83
CA SER A 109 -1.07 -5.40 -14.08
C SER A 109 -2.06 -6.51 -14.41
N ILE A 110 -3.37 -6.25 -14.35
CA ILE A 110 -4.40 -7.26 -14.67
C ILE A 110 -4.32 -7.68 -16.14
N ARG A 111 -4.06 -6.74 -17.06
CA ARG A 111 -3.86 -7.08 -18.48
C ARG A 111 -2.64 -7.98 -18.69
N GLY A 112 -1.50 -7.66 -18.08
CA GLY A 112 -0.30 -8.49 -18.14
C GLY A 112 -0.54 -9.89 -17.55
N LEU A 113 -1.27 -9.93 -16.44
CA LEU A 113 -1.70 -11.17 -15.80
C LEU A 113 -2.60 -12.00 -16.72
N ALA A 114 -3.57 -11.38 -17.39
CA ALA A 114 -4.48 -12.05 -18.32
C ALA A 114 -3.73 -12.71 -19.48
N LEU A 115 -2.76 -11.99 -20.06
CA LEU A 115 -1.99 -12.42 -21.23
C LEU A 115 -0.91 -13.48 -20.93
N ALA A 116 -0.33 -13.47 -19.73
CA ALA A 116 0.75 -14.40 -19.40
C ALA A 116 0.27 -15.86 -19.31
N SER A 117 1.06 -16.81 -19.80
CA SER A 117 0.78 -18.25 -19.63
C SER A 117 0.80 -18.66 -18.15
N ASN A 118 1.80 -18.15 -17.42
CA ASN A 118 1.94 -18.31 -15.99
C ASN A 118 1.79 -16.95 -15.29
N PRO A 119 0.86 -16.79 -14.33
CA PRO A 119 0.68 -15.53 -13.60
C PRO A 119 1.94 -15.11 -12.83
N ALA A 120 2.83 -16.03 -12.45
CA ALA A 120 4.04 -15.69 -11.70
C ALA A 120 4.98 -14.71 -12.43
N TYR A 121 5.02 -14.72 -13.77
CA TYR A 121 5.94 -13.88 -14.55
C TYR A 121 5.60 -12.38 -14.49
N PRO A 122 4.40 -11.92 -14.89
CA PRO A 122 4.04 -10.50 -14.78
C PRO A 122 4.03 -10.02 -13.32
N LEU A 123 3.75 -10.92 -12.37
CA LEU A 123 3.83 -10.61 -10.95
C LEU A 123 5.27 -10.36 -10.51
N ALA A 124 6.23 -11.20 -10.88
CA ALA A 124 7.64 -10.98 -10.56
C ALA A 124 8.13 -9.62 -11.06
N VAL A 125 7.78 -9.25 -12.30
CA VAL A 125 8.14 -7.95 -12.90
C VAL A 125 7.53 -6.79 -12.11
N THR A 126 6.23 -6.85 -11.80
CA THR A 126 5.58 -5.77 -11.05
C THR A 126 6.07 -5.66 -9.61
N LYS A 127 6.40 -6.78 -8.95
CA LYS A 127 7.00 -6.80 -7.59
C LYS A 127 8.43 -6.27 -7.57
N ALA A 128 9.14 -6.25 -8.69
CA ALA A 128 10.44 -5.59 -8.81
C ALA A 128 10.39 -4.07 -8.52
N SER A 129 9.20 -3.45 -8.58
CA SER A 129 9.00 -2.05 -8.19
C SER A 129 9.51 -1.72 -6.78
N VAL A 130 9.59 -2.70 -5.86
CA VAL A 130 10.16 -2.53 -4.52
C VAL A 130 11.58 -1.96 -4.56
N LEU A 131 12.34 -2.27 -5.62
CA LEU A 131 13.72 -1.86 -5.80
C LEU A 131 13.79 -0.39 -6.21
N ILE A 132 12.91 0.01 -7.13
CA ILE A 132 12.73 1.41 -7.54
C ILE A 132 12.31 2.24 -6.33
N VAL A 133 11.35 1.74 -5.54
CA VAL A 133 10.90 2.40 -4.31
C VAL A 133 12.05 2.53 -3.31
N ALA A 134 12.85 1.50 -3.11
CA ALA A 134 14.01 1.55 -2.20
C ALA A 134 15.04 2.59 -2.64
N ILE A 135 15.36 2.67 -3.94
CA ILE A 135 16.31 3.67 -4.44
C ILE A 135 15.72 5.07 -4.31
N LEU A 136 14.49 5.28 -4.76
CA LEU A 136 13.83 6.59 -4.71
C LEU A 136 13.59 7.06 -3.26
N SER A 137 13.38 6.15 -2.31
CA SER A 137 13.19 6.53 -0.90
C SER A 137 14.43 7.19 -0.30
N VAL A 138 15.64 6.87 -0.78
CA VAL A 138 16.87 7.56 -0.38
C VAL A 138 16.81 9.02 -0.78
N PHE A 139 16.35 9.32 -1.99
CA PHE A 139 16.32 10.69 -2.50
C PHE A 139 15.11 11.48 -1.96
N ILE A 140 13.94 10.86 -1.90
CA ILE A 140 12.68 11.51 -1.52
C ILE A 140 12.58 11.66 0.00
N PHE A 141 12.90 10.59 0.75
CA PHE A 141 12.70 10.54 2.19
C PHE A 141 14.00 10.60 2.99
N LYS A 142 15.16 10.74 2.32
CA LYS A 142 16.49 10.70 2.95
C LYS A 142 16.70 9.42 3.77
N SER A 143 16.13 8.31 3.31
CA SER A 143 16.21 7.02 4.01
C SER A 143 17.61 6.40 3.91
N GLU A 144 18.09 5.78 4.98
CA GLU A 144 19.36 5.05 4.97
C GLU A 144 19.22 3.64 4.35
N ILE A 145 20.11 3.33 3.41
CA ILE A 145 20.29 1.97 2.89
C ILE A 145 21.64 1.44 3.40
N SER A 146 21.59 0.41 4.23
CA SER A 146 22.79 -0.32 4.61
C SER A 146 23.29 -1.18 3.46
N ILE A 147 24.60 -1.45 3.43
CA ILE A 147 25.22 -2.28 2.40
C ILE A 147 24.60 -3.69 2.34
N THR A 148 24.18 -4.23 3.49
CA THR A 148 23.48 -5.52 3.58
C THR A 148 22.13 -5.48 2.88
N LYS A 149 21.34 -4.42 3.05
CA LYS A 149 20.05 -4.24 2.36
C LYS A 149 20.25 -4.05 0.85
N PHE A 150 21.31 -3.34 0.46
CA PHE A 150 21.67 -3.18 -0.94
C PHE A 150 22.00 -4.52 -1.63
N PHE A 151 22.78 -5.39 -0.99
CA PHE A 151 23.05 -6.72 -1.54
C PHE A 151 21.79 -7.62 -1.58
N ALA A 152 20.89 -7.48 -0.61
CA ALA A 152 19.60 -8.19 -0.66
C ALA A 152 18.75 -7.77 -1.87
N ILE A 153 18.68 -6.47 -2.15
CA ILE A 153 18.03 -5.88 -3.34
C ILE A 153 18.61 -6.47 -4.63
N ILE A 154 19.95 -6.57 -4.76
CA ILE A 154 20.60 -7.16 -5.94
C ILE A 154 20.23 -8.65 -6.11
N ARG A 155 20.19 -9.43 -5.04
CA ARG A 155 19.82 -10.85 -5.11
C ARG A 155 18.38 -11.05 -5.59
N ILE A 156 17.46 -10.18 -5.16
CA ILE A 156 16.07 -10.19 -5.63
C ILE A 156 16.01 -9.88 -7.13
N LEU A 157 16.78 -8.90 -7.61
CA LEU A 157 16.87 -8.57 -9.04
C LEU A 157 17.29 -9.76 -9.89
N LEU A 158 18.35 -10.45 -9.48
CA LEU A 158 18.86 -11.63 -10.18
C LEU A 158 17.80 -12.73 -10.23
N GLY A 159 17.08 -12.97 -9.13
CA GLY A 159 15.99 -13.94 -9.09
C GLY A 159 14.85 -13.60 -10.05
N ILE A 160 14.41 -12.34 -10.08
CA ILE A 160 13.34 -11.88 -10.99
C ILE A 160 13.79 -11.98 -12.45
N PHE A 161 15.03 -11.59 -12.77
CA PHE A 161 15.58 -11.68 -14.11
C PHE A 161 15.63 -13.13 -14.61
N LEU A 162 16.10 -14.06 -13.77
CA LEU A 162 16.14 -15.49 -14.10
C LEU A 162 14.75 -16.11 -14.33
N ILE A 163 13.74 -15.65 -13.60
CA ILE A 163 12.35 -16.09 -13.80
C ILE A 163 11.76 -15.58 -15.13
N GLY A 164 12.26 -14.44 -15.62
CA GLY A 164 11.76 -13.81 -16.85
C GLY A 164 12.41 -14.30 -18.15
N LEU A 165 13.50 -15.08 -18.06
CA LEU A 165 14.14 -15.81 -19.17
C LEU A 165 13.33 -17.04 -19.58
#